data_AF-A0AA42MCY1-F1
#
_entry.id   AF-A0AA42MCY1-F1
#
_cell.length_a   1.000
_cell.length_b   1.000
_cell.length_c   1.000
_cell.angle_alpha   90.00
_cell.angle_beta   90.00
_cell.angle_gamma   90.00
#
_symmetry.space_group_name_H-M   'P 1'
#
loop_
_entity.id
_entity.type
_entity.pdbx_description
1 polymer ?
#
loop_
_entity_poly.entity_id
_entity_poly.type
_entity_poly.pdbx_seq_one_letter_code
_entity_poly.pdbx_strand_id
1 'polypeptide(L)'
;MEIQETIDIRYEEIEGLKQNLSEDHYMNPEQEDELEELITKAIKFGELCAKRDAKAQAAPEWISVNDKMPDEGDEVFVHHYGHIVQATKDQKYSGGFKQRNCYGWEAVSYYISHWMPMSVVLPESYHFYYGKPAKKAQEQSHD
;
A
#
# COMPACT_ATOMS: atom_id res chain seq x y z
N MET A 1 14.02 25.88 -7.09
CA MET A 1 14.77 25.74 -5.83
C MET A 1 15.15 24.28 -5.75
N GLU A 2 16.45 24.00 -5.82
CA GLU A 2 16.92 22.62 -5.66
C GLU A 2 16.65 22.15 -4.22
N ILE A 3 16.44 20.84 -4.05
CA ILE A 3 16.19 20.26 -2.72
C ILE A 3 17.35 20.59 -1.77
N GLN A 4 18.59 20.59 -2.30
CA GLN A 4 19.78 20.92 -1.53
C GLN A 4 19.77 22.36 -1.02
N GLU A 5 19.47 23.34 -1.88
CA GLU A 5 19.33 24.76 -1.45
C GLU A 5 18.30 24.92 -0.33
N THR A 6 17.20 24.16 -0.39
CA THR A 6 16.17 24.20 0.66
C THR A 6 16.67 23.62 1.97
N ILE A 7 17.45 22.53 1.93
CA ILE A 7 18.05 21.91 3.10
C ILE A 7 19.04 22.87 3.75
N ASP A 8 19.91 23.49 2.96
CA ASP A 8 20.97 24.38 3.45
C ASP A 8 20.35 25.60 4.16
N ILE A 9 19.32 26.23 3.55
CA ILE A 9 18.59 27.34 4.17
C ILE A 9 17.96 26.92 5.51
N ARG A 10 17.31 25.75 5.56
CA ARG A 10 16.67 25.27 6.80
C ARG A 10 17.69 24.93 7.88
N TYR A 11 18.87 24.45 7.49
CA TYR A 11 19.95 24.19 8.44
C TYR A 11 20.45 25.48 9.07
N GLU A 12 20.69 26.52 8.27
CA GLU A 12 21.09 27.85 8.77
C GLU A 12 20.04 28.47 9.69
N GLU A 13 18.75 28.34 9.36
CA GLU A 13 17.66 28.81 10.23
C GLU A 13 17.62 28.09 11.59
N ILE A 14 17.88 26.77 11.60
CA ILE A 14 17.91 25.97 12.84
C ILE A 14 19.06 26.40 13.74
N GLU A 15 20.27 26.57 13.18
CA GLU A 15 21.43 27.02 13.94
C GLU A 15 21.20 28.43 14.51
N GLY A 16 20.64 29.34 13.70
CA GLY A 16 20.29 30.68 14.15
C GLY A 16 19.26 30.66 15.29
N LEU A 17 18.23 29.80 15.21
CA LEU A 17 17.25 29.63 16.27
C LEU A 17 17.87 29.04 17.55
N LYS A 18 18.78 28.06 17.42
CA LYS A 18 19.48 27.47 18.57
C LYS A 18 20.29 28.53 19.31
N GLN A 19 21.04 29.34 18.56
CA GLN A 19 21.87 30.39 19.14
C GLN A 19 21.03 31.49 19.80
N ASN A 20 19.95 31.95 19.15
CA ASN A 20 19.02 32.90 19.75
C ASN A 20 18.38 32.35 21.04
N LEU A 21 18.02 31.05 21.08
CA LEU A 21 17.46 30.45 22.29
C LEU A 21 18.45 30.40 23.45
N SER A 22 19.73 30.11 23.16
CA SER A 22 20.80 30.08 24.16
C SER A 22 21.17 31.48 24.68
N GLU A 23 21.10 32.50 23.81
CA GLU A 23 21.42 33.89 24.15
C GLU A 23 20.25 34.63 24.86
N ASP A 24 19.00 34.42 24.44
CA ASP A 24 17.82 35.10 25.00
C ASP A 24 17.23 34.42 26.25
N HIS A 25 17.47 33.12 26.41
CA HIS A 25 17.10 32.37 27.60
C HIS A 25 18.38 31.77 28.19
N TYR A 26 18.77 32.22 29.39
CA TYR A 26 19.80 31.56 30.20
C TYR A 26 19.35 30.13 30.51
N MET A 27 19.58 29.23 29.57
CA MET A 27 19.35 27.80 29.75
C MET A 27 20.45 27.27 30.65
N ASN A 28 20.05 26.44 31.61
CA ASN A 28 21.02 25.67 32.35
C ASN A 28 21.50 24.47 31.50
N PRO A 29 22.64 23.84 31.84
CA PRO A 29 23.18 22.74 31.06
C PRO A 29 22.21 21.56 30.84
N GLU A 30 21.33 21.28 31.82
CA GLU A 30 20.31 20.23 31.68
C GLU A 30 19.27 20.57 30.61
N GLN A 31 18.86 21.84 30.51
CA GLN A 31 17.93 22.30 29.48
C GLN A 31 18.55 22.29 28.08
N GLU A 32 19.85 22.56 27.97
CA GLU A 32 20.59 22.43 26.70
C GLU A 32 20.63 20.96 26.24
N ASP A 33 20.93 20.03 27.15
CA ASP A 33 20.92 18.59 26.87
C ASP A 33 19.51 18.09 26.46
N GLU A 34 18.47 18.54 27.16
CA GLU A 34 17.07 18.23 26.81
C GLU A 34 16.67 18.76 25.42
N LEU A 35 17.13 19.98 25.07
CA LEU A 35 16.90 20.58 23.77
C LEU A 35 17.58 19.78 22.65
N GLU A 36 18.84 19.35 22.85
CA GLU A 36 19.55 18.51 21.88
C GLU A 36 18.90 17.14 21.71
N GLU A 37 18.42 16.53 22.80
CA GLU A 37 17.68 15.27 22.74
C GLU A 37 16.38 15.42 21.96
N LEU A 38 15.65 16.53 22.17
CA LEU A 38 14.42 16.84 21.46
C LEU A 38 14.66 17.04 19.95
N ILE A 39 15.70 17.80 19.58
CA ILE A 39 16.11 17.98 18.18
C ILE A 39 16.42 16.63 17.52
N THR A 40 17.18 15.78 18.22
CA THR A 40 17.52 14.44 17.72
C THR A 40 16.28 13.56 17.50
N LYS A 41 15.33 13.59 18.45
CA LYS A 41 14.05 12.87 18.32
C LYS A 41 13.23 13.41 17.15
N ALA A 42 13.19 14.72 16.94
CA ALA A 42 12.46 15.36 15.84
C ALA A 42 13.04 14.98 14.46
N ILE A 43 14.36 15.01 14.31
CA ILE A 43 15.04 14.57 13.07
C ILE A 43 14.68 13.12 12.76
N LYS A 44 14.83 12.24 13.75
CA LYS A 44 14.52 10.81 13.59
C LYS A 44 13.04 10.57 13.26
N PHE A 45 12.13 11.35 13.83
CA PHE A 45 10.72 11.31 13.48
C PHE A 45 10.48 11.73 12.02
N GLY A 46 11.15 12.78 11.54
CA GLY A 46 11.11 13.21 10.14
C GLY A 46 11.58 12.12 9.19
N GLU A 47 12.69 11.44 9.48
CA GLU A 47 13.21 10.32 8.69
C GLU A 47 12.21 9.15 8.62
N LEU A 48 11.56 8.82 9.75
CA LEU A 48 10.55 7.76 9.80
C LEU A 48 9.32 8.11 8.97
N CYS A 49 8.86 9.36 9.02
CA CYS A 49 7.77 9.85 8.19
C CYS A 49 8.13 9.76 6.70
N ALA A 50 9.33 10.23 6.31
CA ALA A 50 9.80 10.15 4.93
C ALA A 50 9.89 8.69 4.43
N LYS A 51 10.40 7.76 5.25
CA LYS A 51 10.44 6.32 4.92
C LYS A 51 9.04 5.72 4.75
N ARG A 52 8.09 6.07 5.61
CA ARG A 52 6.69 5.62 5.50
C ARG A 52 6.07 6.12 4.20
N ASP A 53 6.25 7.39 3.88
CA ASP A 53 5.62 8.02 2.72
C ASP A 53 6.25 7.54 1.40
N ALA A 54 7.57 7.31 1.38
CA ALA A 54 8.25 6.65 0.26
C ALA A 54 7.72 5.21 0.03
N LYS A 55 7.44 4.47 1.11
CA LYS A 55 6.83 3.13 1.02
C LYS A 55 5.38 3.17 0.53
N ALA A 56 4.63 4.22 0.86
CA ALA A 56 3.25 4.41 0.41
C ALA A 56 3.15 4.87 -1.06
N GLN A 57 4.17 5.58 -1.57
CA GLN A 57 4.26 6.03 -2.96
C GLN A 57 4.95 5.02 -3.90
N ALA A 58 5.59 3.98 -3.36
CA ALA A 58 6.10 2.89 -4.18
C ALA A 58 4.91 2.22 -4.91
N ALA A 59 4.96 2.19 -6.24
CA ALA A 59 4.03 1.37 -7.02
C ALA A 59 4.04 -0.05 -6.44
N PRO A 60 2.87 -0.71 -6.24
CA PRO A 60 2.87 -2.00 -5.59
C PRO A 60 3.73 -2.96 -6.40
N GLU A 61 4.74 -3.52 -5.76
CA GLU A 61 5.73 -4.35 -6.42
C GLU A 61 5.09 -5.67 -6.84
N TRP A 62 5.44 -6.15 -8.03
CA TRP A 62 5.06 -7.47 -8.50
C TRP A 62 5.86 -8.52 -7.71
N ILE A 63 5.18 -9.23 -6.83
CA ILE A 63 5.73 -10.27 -5.98
C ILE A 63 5.74 -11.59 -6.77
N SER A 64 6.90 -12.21 -6.91
CA SER A 64 7.01 -13.54 -7.51
C SER A 64 6.28 -14.58 -6.65
N VAL A 65 5.52 -15.47 -7.29
CA VAL A 65 4.81 -16.56 -6.58
C VAL A 65 5.75 -17.54 -5.88
N ASN A 66 7.03 -17.59 -6.31
CA ASN A 66 8.06 -18.42 -5.69
C ASN A 66 8.61 -17.78 -4.41
N ASP A 67 8.55 -16.45 -4.29
CA ASP A 67 9.03 -15.72 -3.11
C ASP A 67 7.98 -15.75 -2.01
N LYS A 68 6.74 -15.40 -2.38
CA LYS A 68 5.60 -15.40 -1.48
C LYS A 68 4.31 -15.60 -2.26
N MET A 69 3.42 -16.46 -1.77
CA MET A 69 2.05 -16.56 -2.25
C MET A 69 1.13 -15.59 -1.48
N PRO A 70 0.07 -15.07 -2.11
CA PRO A 70 -0.98 -14.35 -1.40
C PRO A 70 -1.75 -15.30 -0.47
N ASP A 71 -2.40 -14.75 0.55
CA ASP A 71 -3.15 -15.55 1.52
C ASP A 71 -4.46 -16.05 0.89
N GLU A 72 -5.00 -17.16 1.42
CA GLU A 72 -6.22 -17.75 0.88
C GLU A 72 -7.40 -16.79 1.02
N GLY A 73 -8.10 -16.52 -0.10
CA GLY A 73 -9.19 -15.56 -0.16
C GLY A 73 -8.78 -14.13 -0.55
N ASP A 74 -7.47 -13.84 -0.64
CA ASP A 74 -6.99 -12.53 -1.08
C ASP A 74 -7.35 -12.26 -2.54
N GLU A 75 -7.82 -11.04 -2.80
CA GLU A 75 -8.05 -10.52 -4.14
C GLU A 75 -6.84 -9.71 -4.61
N VAL A 76 -6.25 -10.14 -5.72
CA VAL A 76 -4.96 -9.66 -6.21
C VAL A 76 -4.98 -9.49 -7.72
N PHE A 77 -4.05 -8.70 -8.26
CA PHE A 77 -3.73 -8.77 -9.68
C PHE A 77 -2.66 -9.83 -9.91
N VAL A 78 -2.80 -10.63 -10.97
CA VAL A 78 -1.83 -11.66 -11.35
C VAL A 78 -1.42 -11.52 -12.80
N HIS A 79 -0.17 -11.83 -13.10
CA HIS A 79 0.30 -12.00 -14.48
C HIS A 79 -0.16 -13.37 -15.01
N HIS A 80 -1.01 -13.35 -16.04
CA HIS A 80 -1.58 -14.53 -16.67
C HIS A 80 -1.48 -14.40 -18.20
N TYR A 81 -0.67 -15.25 -18.84
CA TYR A 81 -0.43 -15.28 -20.29
C TYR A 81 -0.15 -13.90 -20.93
N GLY A 82 0.73 -13.10 -20.31
CA GLY A 82 1.09 -11.77 -20.82
C GLY A 82 0.05 -10.68 -20.56
N HIS A 83 -1.05 -11.01 -19.89
CA HIS A 83 -2.09 -10.08 -19.48
C HIS A 83 -2.13 -9.99 -17.95
N ILE A 84 -2.72 -8.91 -17.43
CA ILE A 84 -2.99 -8.76 -16.00
C ILE A 84 -4.47 -9.03 -15.76
N VAL A 85 -4.76 -9.94 -14.83
CA VAL A 85 -6.14 -10.27 -14.45
C VAL A 85 -6.34 -10.11 -12.95
N GLN A 86 -7.55 -9.74 -12.55
CA GLN A 86 -7.97 -9.74 -11.16
C GLN A 86 -8.40 -11.15 -10.79
N ALA A 87 -7.74 -11.72 -9.78
CA ALA A 87 -7.96 -13.08 -9.33
C ALA A 87 -8.02 -13.16 -7.81
N THR A 88 -8.75 -14.14 -7.30
CA THR A 88 -8.78 -14.49 -5.88
C THR A 88 -7.97 -15.75 -5.65
N LYS A 89 -7.10 -15.75 -4.64
CA LYS A 89 -6.39 -16.96 -4.21
C LYS A 89 -7.40 -17.98 -3.67
N ASP A 90 -7.49 -19.14 -4.32
CA ASP A 90 -8.37 -20.24 -3.91
C ASP A 90 -7.75 -21.59 -4.29
N GLN A 91 -7.24 -22.33 -3.30
CA GLN A 91 -6.58 -23.62 -3.51
C GLN A 91 -7.51 -24.70 -4.09
N LYS A 92 -8.84 -24.54 -3.99
CA LYS A 92 -9.80 -25.50 -4.54
C LYS A 92 -9.88 -25.45 -6.06
N TYR A 93 -9.43 -24.35 -6.67
CA TYR A 93 -9.41 -24.18 -8.10
C TYR A 93 -8.09 -24.65 -8.70
N SER A 94 -8.17 -25.24 -9.89
CA SER A 94 -7.01 -25.54 -10.73
C SER A 94 -6.15 -24.30 -10.90
N GLY A 95 -4.86 -24.37 -10.59
CA GLY A 95 -3.95 -23.21 -10.63
C GLY A 95 -3.89 -22.41 -9.32
N GLY A 96 -4.75 -22.73 -8.35
CA GLY A 96 -4.75 -22.09 -7.03
C GLY A 96 -5.37 -20.69 -7.00
N PHE A 97 -5.96 -20.25 -8.12
CA PHE A 97 -6.61 -18.94 -8.27
C PHE A 97 -7.90 -19.09 -9.06
N LYS A 98 -8.85 -18.18 -8.81
CA LYS A 98 -10.11 -18.06 -9.56
C LYS A 98 -10.37 -16.62 -9.97
N GLN A 99 -11.04 -16.41 -11.08
CA GLN A 99 -11.50 -15.10 -11.53
C GLN A 99 -13.01 -15.15 -11.83
N ARG A 100 -13.65 -13.98 -11.86
CA ARG A 100 -15.07 -13.88 -12.24
C ARG A 100 -15.21 -13.77 -13.75
N ASN A 101 -16.15 -14.51 -14.32
CA ASN A 101 -16.63 -14.35 -15.68
C ASN A 101 -18.15 -14.10 -15.70
N CYS A 102 -18.76 -14.02 -16.89
CA CYS A 102 -20.20 -13.81 -17.04
C CYS A 102 -21.08 -14.98 -16.56
N TYR A 103 -20.50 -16.14 -16.25
CA TYR A 103 -21.19 -17.36 -15.82
C TYR A 103 -20.84 -17.79 -14.39
N GLY A 104 -20.02 -17.02 -13.67
CA GLY A 104 -19.62 -17.32 -12.30
C GLY A 104 -18.11 -17.29 -12.08
N TRP A 105 -17.60 -18.30 -11.38
CA TRP A 105 -16.17 -18.45 -11.07
C TRP A 105 -15.49 -19.39 -12.06
N GLU A 106 -14.38 -18.96 -12.61
CA GLU A 106 -13.51 -19.79 -13.45
C GLU A 106 -12.11 -19.89 -12.85
N ALA A 107 -11.47 -21.03 -13.05
CA ALA A 107 -10.08 -21.26 -12.63
C ALA A 107 -9.13 -20.39 -13.47
N VAL A 108 -8.15 -19.77 -12.83
CA VAL A 108 -7.04 -19.09 -13.53
C VAL A 108 -5.91 -20.10 -13.69
N SER A 109 -5.37 -20.22 -14.90
CA SER A 109 -4.41 -21.26 -15.28
C SER A 109 -3.17 -21.28 -14.38
N TYR A 110 -2.47 -22.42 -14.32
CA TYR A 110 -1.28 -22.67 -13.52
C TYR A 110 -0.07 -21.77 -13.82
N TYR A 111 -0.11 -20.94 -14.87
CA TYR A 111 1.01 -20.12 -15.33
C TYR A 111 0.99 -18.70 -14.75
N ILE A 112 0.82 -18.59 -13.43
CA ILE A 112 0.96 -17.31 -12.72
C ILE A 112 2.39 -17.20 -12.22
N SER A 113 3.10 -16.15 -12.65
CA SER A 113 4.49 -15.91 -12.24
C SER A 113 4.62 -14.89 -11.12
N HIS A 114 3.78 -13.85 -11.15
CA HIS A 114 3.82 -12.75 -10.20
C HIS A 114 2.41 -12.30 -9.86
N TRP A 115 2.27 -11.71 -8.68
CA TRP A 115 1.04 -11.09 -8.20
C TRP A 115 1.34 -9.76 -7.52
N MET A 116 0.34 -8.90 -7.39
CA MET A 116 0.43 -7.69 -6.59
C MET A 116 -0.87 -7.49 -5.80
N PRO A 117 -0.82 -6.92 -4.58
CA PRO A 117 -2.01 -6.59 -3.83
C PRO A 117 -2.92 -5.65 -4.64
N MET A 118 -4.23 -5.82 -4.52
CA MET A 118 -5.18 -4.91 -5.14
C MET A 118 -5.12 -3.56 -4.40
N SER A 119 -4.41 -2.58 -4.96
CA SER A 119 -4.28 -1.23 -4.40
C SER A 119 -5.44 -0.30 -4.77
N VAL A 120 -6.43 -0.82 -5.51
CA VAL A 120 -7.60 -0.06 -5.94
C VAL A 120 -8.71 -0.25 -4.92
N VAL A 121 -8.91 0.74 -4.06
CA VAL A 121 -10.13 0.83 -3.26
C VAL A 121 -11.25 1.20 -4.20
N LEU A 122 -12.15 0.24 -4.48
CA LEU A 122 -13.38 0.55 -5.21
C LEU A 122 -14.23 1.51 -4.36
N PRO A 123 -14.89 2.51 -4.97
CA PRO A 123 -15.82 3.38 -4.25
C PRO A 123 -16.86 2.55 -3.48
N GLU A 124 -17.27 3.00 -2.30
CA GLU A 124 -18.28 2.28 -1.48
C GLU A 124 -19.60 2.03 -2.24
N SER A 125 -19.92 2.88 -3.21
CA SER A 125 -21.09 2.77 -4.08
C SER A 125 -20.88 1.83 -5.28
N TYR A 126 -19.71 1.22 -5.44
CA TYR A 126 -19.40 0.32 -6.54
C TYR A 126 -19.97 -1.07 -6.27
N HIS A 127 -21.26 -1.20 -6.45
CA HIS A 127 -21.91 -2.50 -6.51
C HIS A 127 -21.73 -3.05 -7.93
N PHE A 128 -21.10 -4.22 -8.08
CA PHE A 128 -21.26 -5.02 -9.29
C PHE A 128 -22.76 -5.10 -9.64
N TYR A 129 -23.11 -5.10 -10.93
CA TYR A 129 -24.48 -5.15 -11.47
C TYR A 129 -25.36 -6.33 -10.99
N TYR A 130 -24.91 -7.12 -10.02
CA TYR A 130 -25.58 -8.30 -9.48
C TYR A 130 -25.85 -8.19 -7.98
N GLY A 131 -26.14 -6.99 -7.47
CA GLY A 131 -26.67 -6.76 -6.12
C GLY A 131 -28.08 -7.33 -5.88
N LYS A 132 -28.60 -8.19 -6.76
CA LYS A 132 -29.85 -8.92 -6.56
C LYS A 132 -29.55 -10.41 -6.69
N PRO A 133 -29.85 -11.25 -5.67
CA PRO A 133 -29.81 -12.69 -5.87
C PRO A 133 -30.73 -13.00 -7.06
N ALA A 134 -30.21 -13.76 -8.04
CA ALA A 134 -31.03 -14.34 -9.09
C ALA A 134 -32.19 -15.05 -8.38
N LYS A 135 -33.41 -14.56 -8.62
CA LYS A 135 -34.62 -15.10 -8.00
C LYS A 135 -34.63 -16.62 -8.17
N LYS A 136 -34.96 -17.31 -7.07
CA LYS A 136 -35.25 -18.73 -7.04
C LYS A 136 -36.25 -19.11 -8.15
N ALA A 137 -35.89 -20.15 -8.88
CA ALA A 137 -36.67 -21.17 -9.62
C ALA A 137 -38.11 -20.87 -10.08
N GLN A 138 -38.38 -21.23 -11.34
CA GLN A 138 -39.59 -21.89 -11.85
C GLN A 138 -39.38 -22.11 -13.35
N GLU A 139 -39.73 -23.21 -14.02
CA GLU A 139 -40.23 -24.54 -13.70
C GLU A 139 -40.12 -25.29 -15.03
N GLN A 140 -39.93 -26.60 -15.00
CA GLN A 140 -39.93 -27.44 -16.19
C GLN A 140 -41.26 -27.29 -16.97
N SER A 141 -41.20 -27.16 -18.29
CA SER A 141 -42.26 -27.69 -19.16
C SER A 141 -41.61 -28.34 -20.37
N HIS A 142 -41.67 -29.68 -20.39
CA HIS A 142 -41.63 -30.46 -21.62
C HIS A 142 -42.81 -30.05 -22.51
N ASP A 143 -42.54 -29.94 -23.80
CA ASP A 143 -43.42 -30.43 -24.86
C ASP A 143 -42.55 -31.22 -25.86
#